data_AF-A0A1G4EJC2-F1
#
_entry.id   AF-A0A1G4EJC2-F1
#
_cell.length_a   1.000
_cell.length_b   1.000
_cell.length_c   1.000
_cell.angle_alpha   90.00
_cell.angle_beta   90.00
_cell.angle_gamma   90.00
#
_symmetry.space_group_name_H-M   'P 1'
#
loop_
_entity.id
_entity.type
_entity.pdbx_description
1 polymer ?
#
loop_
_entity_poly.entity_id
_entity_poly.type
_entity_poly.pdbx_seq_one_letter_code
_entity_poly.pdbx_strand_id
1 'polypeptide(L)' 'MKFKGENEQMSFNPYIIRNNQITPTQGQEKQNMLQYLQSTSNDVQVEQDGKIINMR' A
#
# COMPACT_ATOMS: atom_id res chain seq x y z
N MET A 1 -0.31 -3.28 -10.56
CA MET A 1 -1.69 -3.76 -10.31
C MET A 1 -2.69 -2.85 -11.03
N LYS A 2 -3.86 -3.36 -11.45
CA LYS A 2 -4.95 -2.51 -11.97
C LYS A 2 -6.08 -2.51 -10.95
N PHE A 3 -6.31 -1.37 -10.30
CA PHE A 3 -7.41 -1.19 -9.37
C PHE A 3 -8.68 -0.85 -10.18
N LYS A 4 -9.77 -1.60 -9.97
CA LYS A 4 -11.06 -1.40 -10.65
C LYS A 4 -12.12 -1.10 -9.59
N GLY A 5 -12.63 0.13 -9.57
CA GLY A 5 -13.71 0.54 -8.66
C GLY A 5 -13.87 2.06 -8.73
N GLU A 6 -15.08 2.53 -9.04
CA GLU A 6 -15.35 3.96 -9.30
C GLU A 6 -15.28 4.83 -8.04
N ASN A 7 -15.30 4.27 -6.82
CA ASN A 7 -15.35 5.06 -5.57
C ASN A 7 -14.91 4.27 -4.32
N GLU A 8 -13.93 3.36 -4.42
CA GLU A 8 -13.43 2.66 -3.23
C GLU A 8 -12.28 3.44 -2.60
N GLN A 9 -12.48 3.95 -1.38
CA GLN A 9 -11.41 4.45 -0.53
C GLN A 9 -10.51 3.26 -0.14
N MET A 10 -9.50 2.99 -0.95
CA MET A 10 -8.55 1.91 -0.70
C MET A 10 -7.43 2.39 0.20
N SER A 11 -7.03 1.54 1.14
CA SER A 11 -5.84 1.76 1.97
C SER A 11 -5.00 0.49 1.97
N PHE A 12 -3.68 0.66 1.95
CA PHE A 12 -2.71 -0.41 2.06
C PHE A 12 -1.98 -0.32 3.39
N ASN A 13 -2.19 -1.34 4.22
CA ASN A 13 -1.59 -1.48 5.54
C ASN A 13 -0.66 -2.70 5.54
N PRO A 14 0.63 -2.52 5.19
CA PRO A 14 1.55 -3.64 5.06
C PRO A 14 1.83 -4.33 6.40
N TYR A 15 1.89 -5.66 6.37
CA TYR A 15 2.27 -6.51 7.51
C TYR A 15 3.29 -7.57 7.07
N ILE A 16 4.04 -8.09 8.03
CA ILE A 16 5.02 -9.16 7.85
C ILE A 16 4.55 -10.39 8.62
N ILE A 17 4.64 -11.55 7.97
CA ILE A 17 4.43 -12.85 8.62
C ILE A 17 5.81 -13.45 8.89
N ARG A 18 6.15 -13.65 10.16
CA ARG A 18 7.38 -14.33 10.60
C ARG A 18 7.09 -15.16 11.83
N ASN A 19 7.61 -16.38 11.89
CA ASN A 19 7.42 -17.29 13.04
C ASN A 19 5.94 -17.46 13.43
N ASN A 20 5.05 -17.62 12.44
CA ASN A 20 3.59 -17.72 12.63
C ASN A 20 2.94 -16.51 13.33
N GLN A 21 3.64 -15.37 13.39
CA GLN A 21 3.12 -14.12 13.94
C GLN A 21 2.95 -13.09 12.82
N ILE A 22 1.84 -12.36 12.89
CA ILE A 22 1.54 -11.22 12.02
C ILE A 22 1.97 -9.96 12.76
N THR A 23 2.91 -9.21 12.20
CA THR A 23 3.37 -7.95 12.76
C THR A 23 3.11 -6.82 11.76
N PRO A 24 2.39 -5.75 12.14
CA PRO A 24 2.25 -4.57 11.30
C PRO A 24 3.63 -3.95 11.03
N THR A 25 3.86 -3.50 9.80
CA THR A 25 5.09 -2.76 9.49
C THR A 25 5.06 -1.37 10.12
N GLN A 26 6.22 -0.88 10.57
CA GLN A 26 6.34 0.43 11.20
C GLN A 26 7.57 1.19 10.65
N GLY A 27 7.59 2.50 10.84
CA GLY A 27 8.73 3.35 10.46
C GLY A 27 9.19 3.17 9.01
N GLN A 28 10.50 2.92 8.83
CA GLN A 28 11.12 2.77 7.52
C GLN A 28 10.60 1.57 6.73
N GLU A 29 10.26 0.45 7.39
CA GLU A 29 9.74 -0.73 6.71
C GLU A 29 8.39 -0.45 6.05
N LYS A 30 7.50 0.25 6.76
CA LYS A 30 6.22 0.71 6.20
C LYS A 30 6.48 1.59 4.97
N GLN A 31 7.37 2.58 5.08
CA GLN A 31 7.69 3.48 3.97
C GLN A 31 8.23 2.76 2.74
N ASN A 32 9.15 1.80 2.92
CA ASN A 32 9.71 1.02 1.82
C ASN A 32 8.63 0.21 1.10
N MET A 33 7.67 -0.36 1.85
CA MET A 33 6.55 -1.11 1.29
C MET A 33 5.57 -0.21 0.52
N LEU A 34 5.28 0.99 1.03
CA LEU A 34 4.44 1.97 0.31
C LEU A 34 5.12 2.44 -0.99
N GLN A 35 6.43 2.70 -0.95
CA GLN A 35 7.20 3.10 -2.13
C GLN A 35 7.26 1.98 -3.18
N TYR A 36 7.42 0.73 -2.75
CA TYR A 36 7.35 -0.42 -3.65
C TYR A 36 5.97 -0.56 -4.31
N LEU A 37 4.89 -0.35 -3.55
CA LEU A 37 3.55 -0.36 -4.12
C LEU A 37 3.36 0.76 -5.14
N GLN A 38 3.87 1.96 -4.86
CA GLN A 38 3.85 3.08 -5.79
C GLN A 38 4.63 2.78 -7.08
N SER A 39 5.83 2.19 -6.98
CA SER A 39 6.69 1.92 -8.15
C SER A 39 6.15 0.84 -9.08
N THR A 40 5.31 -0.06 -8.56
CA THR A 40 4.67 -1.15 -9.32
C THR A 40 3.26 -0.80 -9.79
N SER A 41 2.80 0.41 -9.48
CA SER A 41 1.47 0.91 -9.79
C SER A 41 1.55 2.04 -10.81
N ASN A 42 0.88 1.87 -11.95
CA ASN A 42 0.93 2.86 -13.04
C ASN A 42 -0.25 3.84 -13.01
N ASP A 43 -1.27 3.55 -12.21
CA ASP A 43 -2.58 4.19 -12.31
C ASP A 43 -3.09 4.70 -10.95
N VAL A 44 -2.27 4.58 -9.91
CA VAL A 44 -2.64 5.01 -8.57
C VAL A 44 -1.51 5.78 -7.90
N GLN A 45 -1.90 6.67 -7.01
CA GLN A 45 -1.02 7.37 -6.09
C GLN A 45 -1.21 6.78 -4.69
N VAL A 46 -0.11 6.43 -4.03
CA VAL A 46 -0.06 5.93 -2.66
C VAL A 46 0.45 7.06 -1.77
N GLU A 47 -0.39 7.53 -0.85
CA GLU A 47 -0.03 8.56 0.12
C GLU A 47 0.79 7.97 1.28
N GLN A 48 1.44 8.84 2.06
CA GLN A 48 2.36 8.45 3.13
C GLN A 48 1.67 7.66 4.27
N ASP A 49 0.37 7.83 4.44
CA ASP A 49 -0.42 7.11 5.43
C ASP A 49 -0.82 5.69 4.95
N GLY A 50 -0.69 5.42 3.65
CA GLY A 50 -1.08 4.19 2.97
C GLY A 50 -2.38 4.31 2.17
N LYS A 51 -3.00 5.50 2.07
CA LYS A 51 -4.17 5.72 1.25
C LYS A 51 -3.83 5.60 -0.23
N ILE A 52 -4.71 4.96 -1.00
CA ILE A 52 -4.57 4.77 -2.44
C ILE A 52 -5.61 5.62 -3.15
N ILE A 53 -5.13 6.46 -4.08
CA ILE A 53 -5.95 7.33 -4.93
C ILE A 53 -5.82 6.83 -6.36
N ASN A 54 -6.96 6.55 -7.00
CA ASN A 54 -6.99 6.23 -8.43
C ASN A 54 -6.75 7.51 -9.25
N MET A 55 -5.79 7.45 -10.18
CA MET A 55 -5.44 8.57 -11.07
C MET A 55 -6.05 8.43 -12.47
N ARG A 56 -6.91 7.44 -12.70
CA ARG A 56 -7.64 7.24 -13.96
C ARG A 56 -8.99 7.91 -13.97
#